data_AF-A0A383DPD2-F1
#
_entry.id   AF-A0A383DPD2-F1
#
_cell.length_a   1.000
_cell.length_b   1.000
_cell.length_c   1.000
_cell.angle_alpha   90.00
_cell.angle_beta   90.00
_cell.angle_gamma   90.00
#
_symmetry.space_group_name_H-M   'P 1'
#
loop_
_entity.id
_entity.type
_entity.pdbx_description
1 polymer ?
#
loop_
_entity_poly.entity_id
_entity_poly.type
_entity_poly.pdbx_seq_one_letter_code
_entity_poly.pdbx_strand_id
1 'polypeptide(L)'
;VARSIGLATVLFVLWLLLSGIYTPLLITLGAFSSVLVAWIAYRMDVVDHEGFPIHLSWKALTYWPWLIWEIIKANIDVSRVILKKEISVQPILFRTAADQKTELGQVTYANSITLTPGTVSIA
;
A
#
# COMPACT_ATOMS: atom_id res chain seq x y z
N VAL A 1 11.50 7.66 18.08
CA VAL A 1 12.29 8.74 17.43
C VAL A 1 12.58 8.46 15.95
N ALA A 2 13.42 7.47 15.59
CA ALA A 2 13.74 7.21 14.17
C ALA A 2 12.50 6.93 13.27
N ARG A 3 11.50 6.20 13.80
CA ARG A 3 10.23 5.92 13.10
C ARG A 3 9.35 7.15 12.90
N SER A 4 9.25 8.00 13.93
CA SER A 4 8.50 9.26 13.86
C SER A 4 9.12 10.24 12.86
N ILE A 5 10.45 10.23 12.74
CA ILE A 5 11.16 11.00 11.71
C ILE A 5 10.83 10.45 10.32
N GLY A 6 10.90 9.12 10.13
CA GLY A 6 10.50 8.48 8.87
C GLY A 6 9.05 8.79 8.46
N LEU A 7 8.12 8.75 9.42
CA LEU A 7 6.72 9.13 9.21
C LEU A 7 6.58 10.60 8.78
N ALA A 8 7.23 11.53 9.50
CA ALA A 8 7.21 12.95 9.13
C ALA A 8 7.78 13.18 7.73
N THR A 9 8.85 12.48 7.37
CA THR A 9 9.44 12.56 6.02
C THR A 9 8.49 12.03 4.96
N VAL A 10 7.88 10.86 5.15
CA VAL A 10 6.94 10.29 4.18
C VAL A 10 5.69 11.17 4.03
N LEU A 11 5.14 11.68 5.13
CA LEU A 11 4.00 12.61 5.09
C LEU A 11 4.34 13.90 4.34
N PHE A 12 5.52 14.46 4.58
CA PHE A 12 5.96 15.67 3.90
C PHE A 12 6.21 15.44 2.40
N VAL A 13 6.85 14.34 2.03
CA VAL A 13 7.04 13.96 0.62
C VAL A 13 5.70 13.72 -0.07
N LEU A 14 4.77 13.01 0.58
CA LEU A 14 3.42 12.80 0.07
C LEU A 14 2.69 14.13 -0.14
N TRP A 15 2.78 15.04 0.84
CA TRP A 15 2.22 16.38 0.73
C TRP A 15 2.81 17.15 -0.45
N LEU A 16 4.14 17.11 -0.64
CA LEU A 16 4.80 17.75 -1.79
C LEU A 16 4.36 17.16 -3.13
N LEU A 17 4.27 15.82 -3.22
CA LEU A 17 3.83 15.12 -4.44
C LEU A 17 2.39 15.47 -4.80
N LEU A 18 1.51 15.60 -3.81
CA LEU A 18 0.11 15.94 -4.03
C LEU A 18 -0.10 17.44 -4.30
N SER A 19 0.63 18.31 -3.58
CA SER A 19 0.48 19.75 -3.68
C SER A 19 1.13 20.34 -4.92
N GLY A 20 2.34 19.89 -5.29
CA GLY A 20 3.10 20.44 -6.42
C GLY A 20 3.55 21.91 -6.26
N ILE A 21 3.40 22.51 -5.08
CA ILE A 21 3.69 23.92 -4.83
C ILE A 21 5.01 24.08 -4.06
N TYR A 22 5.91 24.91 -4.59
CA TYR A 22 7.27 25.08 -4.06
C TYR A 22 7.55 26.46 -3.45
N THR A 23 6.51 27.20 -3.05
CA THR A 23 6.70 28.50 -2.40
C THR A 23 7.28 28.32 -0.99
N PRO A 24 8.29 29.12 -0.56
CA PRO A 24 8.96 28.94 0.73
C PRO A 24 8.01 28.92 1.94
N LEU A 25 6.97 29.76 1.94
CA LEU A 25 5.97 29.81 3.02
C LEU A 25 5.17 28.50 3.15
N LEU A 26 4.72 27.94 2.02
CA LEU A 26 3.94 26.70 2.05
C LEU A 26 4.80 25.49 2.39
N ILE A 27 6.05 25.47 1.93
CA ILE A 27 7.01 24.42 2.29
C ILE A 27 7.24 24.39 3.80
N THR A 28 7.48 25.55 4.44
CA THR A 28 7.71 25.60 5.90
C THR A 28 6.46 25.19 6.69
N LEU A 29 5.27 25.63 6.26
CA LEU A 29 4.00 25.22 6.86
C LEU A 29 3.73 23.72 6.68
N GLY A 30 4.01 23.17 5.49
CA GLY A 30 3.87 21.73 5.21
C GLY A 30 4.83 20.88 6.04
N ALA A 31 6.08 21.32 6.19
CA ALA A 31 7.06 20.65 7.04
C ALA A 31 6.64 20.69 8.52
N PHE A 32 6.22 21.85 9.02
CA PHE A 32 5.74 22.01 10.40
C PHE A 32 4.51 21.13 10.66
N SER A 33 3.52 21.14 9.76
CA SER A 33 2.32 20.31 9.84
C SER A 33 2.67 18.81 9.89
N SER A 34 3.58 18.36 9.02
CA SER A 34 4.02 16.95 8.97
C SER A 34 4.71 16.51 10.26
N VAL A 35 5.56 17.37 10.84
CA VAL A 35 6.20 17.12 12.14
C VAL A 35 5.17 17.09 13.27
N LEU A 36 4.21 18.02 13.28
CA LEU A 36 3.16 18.06 14.28
C LEU A 36 2.30 16.78 14.25
N VAL A 37 1.89 16.33 13.06
CA VAL A 37 1.15 15.08 12.89
C VAL A 37 1.96 13.88 13.38
N ALA A 38 3.25 13.81 13.01
CA ALA A 38 4.12 12.73 13.47
C ALA A 38 4.33 12.74 15.00
N TRP A 39 4.37 13.91 15.61
CA TRP A 39 4.43 14.06 17.07
C TRP A 39 3.15 13.58 17.75
N ILE A 40 1.97 13.94 17.22
CA ILE A 40 0.68 13.44 17.71
C ILE A 40 0.61 11.92 17.58
N ALA A 41 0.98 11.36 16.42
CA ALA A 41 0.98 9.92 16.18
C ALA A 41 1.93 9.17 17.14
N TYR A 42 3.10 9.75 17.42
CA TYR A 42 4.02 9.22 18.43
C TYR A 42 3.39 9.25 19.84
N ARG A 43 2.71 10.33 20.20
CA ARG A 43 2.05 10.47 21.51
C ARG A 43 0.86 9.52 21.67
N MET A 44 0.20 9.13 20.59
CA MET A 44 -0.90 8.16 20.58
C MET A 44 -0.42 6.71 20.56
N ASP A 45 0.90 6.45 20.55
CA ASP A 45 1.50 5.12 20.43
C ASP A 45 1.05 4.34 19.17
N VAL A 46 0.61 5.07 18.13
CA VAL A 46 0.18 4.48 16.85
C VAL A 46 1.39 4.08 15.99
N VAL A 47 2.58 4.59 16.31
CA VAL A 47 3.83 4.32 15.57
C VAL A 47 4.45 3.00 16.03
N ASP A 48 3.71 1.93 15.80
CA ASP A 48 4.06 0.58 16.25
C ASP A 48 5.09 -0.12 15.35
N HIS A 49 5.56 -1.31 15.74
CA HIS A 49 6.49 -2.13 14.93
C HIS A 49 5.99 -2.42 13.51
N GLU A 50 4.68 -2.36 13.31
CA GLU A 50 4.00 -2.63 12.04
C GLU A 50 3.81 -1.37 11.19
N GLY A 51 3.77 -0.16 11.76
CA GLY A 51 3.48 1.06 10.99
C GLY A 51 4.62 1.54 10.08
N PHE A 52 5.86 1.13 10.37
CA PHE A 52 7.04 1.55 9.60
C PHE A 52 8.09 0.44 9.54
N PRO A 53 7.90 -0.57 8.68
CA PRO A 53 8.79 -1.72 8.62
C PRO A 53 10.03 -1.34 7.79
N ILE A 54 11.02 -0.73 8.45
CA ILE A 54 12.30 -0.32 7.84
C ILE A 54 13.00 -1.53 7.17
N HIS A 55 12.76 -2.74 7.69
CA HIS A 55 13.28 -4.00 7.14
C HIS A 55 12.57 -4.51 5.88
N LEU A 56 11.38 -3.98 5.53
CA LEU A 56 10.62 -4.40 4.35
C LEU A 56 10.96 -3.56 3.11
N SER A 57 11.63 -2.42 3.30
CA SER A 57 11.93 -1.44 2.24
C SER A 57 12.60 -2.04 1.00
N TRP A 58 13.62 -2.89 1.18
CA TRP A 58 14.34 -3.46 0.03
C TRP A 58 13.56 -4.57 -0.69
N LYS A 59 12.88 -5.44 0.06
CA LYS A 59 12.04 -6.50 -0.53
C LYS A 59 10.79 -5.92 -1.20
N ALA A 60 10.27 -4.81 -0.69
CA ALA A 60 9.18 -4.08 -1.32
C ALA A 60 9.57 -3.57 -2.71
N LEU A 61 10.78 -3.03 -2.87
CA LEU A 61 11.25 -2.51 -4.17
C LEU A 61 11.30 -3.58 -5.27
N THR A 62 11.58 -4.84 -4.94
CA THR A 62 11.54 -5.94 -5.92
C THR A 62 10.14 -6.52 -6.09
N TYR A 63 9.35 -6.54 -5.02
CA TYR A 63 7.98 -7.05 -5.04
C TYR A 63 7.02 -6.14 -5.83
N TRP A 64 7.15 -4.82 -5.73
CA TRP A 64 6.26 -3.86 -6.40
C TRP A 64 6.23 -4.02 -7.94
N PRO A 65 7.37 -4.02 -8.66
CA PRO A 65 7.38 -4.24 -10.11
C PRO A 65 6.79 -5.59 -10.51
N TRP A 66 7.08 -6.65 -9.74
CA TRP A 66 6.51 -7.97 -9.97
C TRP A 66 4.99 -7.97 -9.82
N LEU A 67 4.46 -7.37 -8.74
CA LEU A 67 3.03 -7.27 -8.50
C LEU A 67 2.33 -6.46 -9.60
N ILE A 68 2.91 -5.33 -10.01
CA ILE A 68 2.38 -4.52 -11.13
C ILE A 68 2.26 -5.36 -12.40
N TRP A 69 3.26 -6.19 -12.69
CA TRP A 69 3.22 -7.09 -13.84
C TRP A 69 2.09 -8.12 -13.75
N GLU A 70 1.89 -8.74 -12.58
CA GLU A 70 0.76 -9.65 -12.35
C GLU A 70 -0.59 -8.94 -12.50
N ILE A 71 -0.73 -7.72 -11.97
CA ILE A 71 -1.93 -6.88 -12.11
C ILE A 71 -2.21 -6.60 -13.60
N ILE A 72 -1.20 -6.25 -14.39
CA ILE A 72 -1.35 -5.98 -15.82
C ILE A 72 -1.84 -7.23 -16.55
N LYS A 73 -1.20 -8.38 -16.35
CA LYS A 73 -1.59 -9.64 -17.00
C LYS A 73 -3.04 -10.01 -16.68
N ALA A 74 -3.41 -9.95 -15.41
CA ALA A 74 -4.76 -10.29 -15.00
C ALA A 74 -5.80 -9.28 -15.51
N ASN A 75 -5.46 -8.00 -15.68
CA ASN A 75 -6.38 -7.01 -16.28
C ASN A 75 -6.60 -7.28 -17.77
N ILE A 76 -5.56 -7.74 -18.48
CA ILE A 76 -5.67 -8.19 -19.87
C ILE A 76 -6.60 -9.41 -19.96
N ASP A 77 -6.47 -10.36 -19.04
CA ASP A 77 -7.32 -11.56 -19.03
C ASP A 77 -8.79 -11.21 -18.74
N VAL A 78 -9.05 -10.34 -17.76
CA VAL A 78 -10.41 -9.85 -17.50
C VAL A 78 -10.96 -9.06 -18.69
N SER A 79 -10.15 -8.20 -19.31
CA SER A 79 -10.55 -7.48 -20.53
C SER A 79 -10.93 -8.45 -21.65
N ARG A 80 -10.17 -9.54 -21.83
CA ARG A 80 -10.48 -10.58 -22.82
C ARG A 80 -11.78 -11.31 -22.48
N VAL A 81 -12.07 -11.57 -21.21
CA VAL A 81 -13.34 -12.18 -20.77
C VAL A 81 -14.53 -11.26 -21.04
N ILE A 82 -14.41 -9.96 -20.75
CA ILE A 82 -15.46 -8.96 -20.99
C ILE A 82 -15.78 -8.83 -22.48
N LEU A 83 -14.77 -8.91 -23.35
CA LEU A 83 -14.93 -8.80 -24.81
C LEU A 83 -15.54 -10.06 -25.46
N LYS A 84 -15.64 -11.18 -24.74
CA LYS A 84 -16.29 -12.39 -25.28
C LYS A 84 -17.80 -12.20 -25.34
N LYS A 85 -18.39 -12.62 -26.46
CA LYS A 85 -19.85 -12.59 -26.70
C LYS A 85 -20.63 -13.43 -25.69
N GLU A 86 -20.05 -14.52 -25.21
CA GLU A 86 -20.60 -15.38 -24.16
C GLU A 86 -19.65 -15.41 -22.96
N ILE A 87 -20.14 -14.93 -21.83
CA ILE A 87 -19.41 -14.85 -20.57
C ILE A 87 -19.85 -16.02 -19.70
N SER A 88 -18.98 -17.02 -19.53
CA SER A 88 -19.17 -18.10 -18.56
C SER A 88 -18.20 -17.91 -17.39
N VAL A 89 -18.58 -17.07 -16.43
CA VAL A 89 -17.84 -16.87 -15.17
C VAL A 89 -18.61 -17.55 -14.06
N GLN A 90 -17.97 -18.46 -13.34
CA GLN A 90 -18.54 -19.16 -12.18
C GLN A 90 -17.76 -18.75 -10.93
N PRO A 91 -18.38 -18.06 -9.96
CA PRO A 91 -17.72 -17.68 -8.72
C PRO A 91 -17.46 -18.93 -7.87
N ILE A 92 -16.25 -19.06 -7.34
CA ILE A 92 -15.85 -20.15 -6.44
C ILE A 92 -15.30 -19.52 -5.17
N LEU A 93 -15.77 -19.99 -4.02
CA LEU A 93 -15.19 -19.65 -2.72
C LEU A 93 -14.26 -20.79 -2.30
N PHE A 94 -13.00 -20.46 -2.03
CA PHE A 94 -12.02 -21.41 -1.49
C PHE A 94 -11.27 -20.79 -0.32
N ARG A 95 -10.73 -21.64 0.55
CA ARG A 95 -9.90 -21.21 1.69
C ARG A 95 -8.43 -21.43 1.35
N THR A 96 -7.61 -20.42 1.61
CA THR A 96 -6.15 -20.49 1.52
C THR A 96 -5.56 -20.15 2.88
N ALA A 97 -4.47 -20.83 3.26
CA ALA A 97 -3.74 -20.50 4.48
C ALA A 97 -2.84 -19.27 4.24
N ALA A 98 -2.76 -18.37 5.21
CA ALA A 98 -1.82 -17.26 5.21
C ALA A 98 -0.59 -17.64 6.05
N ASP A 99 0.53 -17.94 5.39
CA ASP A 99 1.78 -18.33 6.06
C ASP A 99 2.56 -17.13 6.64
N GLN A 100 2.09 -15.91 6.43
CA GLN A 100 2.76 -14.69 6.89
C GLN A 100 2.63 -14.53 8.41
N LYS A 101 3.78 -14.28 9.05
CA LYS A 101 3.89 -14.17 10.52
C LYS A 101 3.50 -12.81 11.10
N THR A 102 3.43 -11.77 10.28
CA THR A 102 3.13 -10.39 10.70
C THR A 102 1.77 -9.96 10.18
N GLU A 103 1.06 -9.08 10.89
CA GLU A 103 -0.27 -8.65 10.46
C GLU A 103 -0.18 -7.88 9.13
N LEU A 104 0.80 -6.98 8.98
CA LEU A 104 1.13 -6.37 7.69
C LEU A 104 1.34 -7.39 6.56
N GLY A 105 1.99 -8.50 6.87
CA GLY A 105 2.30 -9.53 5.87
C GLY A 105 1.03 -10.22 5.39
N GLN A 106 0.14 -10.54 6.32
CA GLN A 106 -1.18 -11.12 6.02
C GLN A 106 -2.05 -10.13 5.23
N VAL A 107 -2.08 -8.86 5.62
CA VAL A 107 -2.81 -7.81 4.91
C VAL A 107 -2.24 -7.60 3.49
N THR A 108 -0.91 -7.57 3.35
CA THR A 108 -0.25 -7.44 2.04
C THR A 108 -0.56 -8.65 1.15
N TYR A 109 -0.56 -9.86 1.71
CA TYR A 109 -0.91 -11.08 1.01
C TYR A 109 -2.38 -11.06 0.54
N ALA A 110 -3.32 -10.70 1.43
CA ALA A 110 -4.73 -10.58 1.10
C ALA A 110 -4.99 -9.51 0.01
N ASN A 111 -4.25 -8.40 0.06
CA ASN A 111 -4.31 -7.36 -0.97
C ASN A 111 -3.71 -7.81 -2.29
N SER A 112 -2.66 -8.65 -2.27
CA SER A 112 -2.09 -9.24 -3.49
C SER A 112 -3.13 -10.05 -4.25
N ILE A 113 -3.88 -10.89 -3.53
CA ILE A 113 -4.97 -11.71 -4.09
C ILE A 113 -6.10 -10.80 -4.60
N THR A 114 -6.47 -9.77 -3.86
CA THR A 114 -7.56 -8.87 -4.29
C THR A 114 -7.18 -8.03 -5.51
N LEU A 115 -5.91 -7.63 -5.60
CA LEU A 115 -5.39 -6.83 -6.71
C LEU A 115 -5.16 -7.64 -7.98
N THR A 116 -5.12 -8.98 -7.92
CA THR A 116 -5.15 -9.82 -9.13
C THR A 116 -6.60 -9.99 -9.59
N PRO A 117 -6.99 -9.43 -10.76
CA PRO A 117 -8.35 -9.50 -11.28
C PRO A 117 -8.95 -10.90 -11.27
N GLY A 118 -10.18 -10.99 -10.76
CA GLY A 118 -10.94 -12.23 -10.65
C GLY A 118 -11.00 -12.83 -9.23
N THR A 119 -10.29 -12.26 -8.26
CA THR A 119 -10.30 -12.71 -6.86
C THR A 119 -10.58 -11.57 -5.89
N VAL A 120 -11.23 -11.88 -4.76
CA VAL A 120 -11.47 -10.96 -3.64
C VAL A 120 -11.21 -11.73 -2.35
N SER A 121 -10.38 -11.16 -1.47
CA SER A 121 -10.15 -11.73 -0.15
C SER A 121 -11.23 -11.24 0.82
N ILE A 122 -11.84 -12.16 1.56
CA ILE A 122 -12.81 -11.87 2.61
C ILE A 122 -12.35 -12.52 3.93
N ALA A 123 -12.61 -11.85 5.05
CA ALA A 123 -12.27 -12.31 6.40
C ALA A 123 -13.52 -12.85 7.12
#